data_AF-A0A834EVN2-F1
#
_entry.id   AF-A0A834EVN2-F1
#
_cell.length_a   1.000
_cell.length_b   1.000
_cell.length_c   1.000
_cell.angle_alpha   90.00
_cell.angle_beta   90.00
_cell.angle_gamma   90.00
#
_symmetry.space_group_name_H-M   'P 1'
#
loop_
_entity.id
_entity.type
_entity.pdbx_description
1 polymer ?
#
loop_
_entity_poly.entity_id
_entity_poly.type
_entity_poly.pdbx_seq_one_letter_code
_entity_poly.pdbx_strand_id
1 'polypeptide(L)'
;MHGKEFGNTIRKNGKSIKKMCEESDACISTSEGNCIERIITLAGPTNAIFKAFAMIIDKVEEDINSPITNSAAARRPPITLRLVVPPSPCGSLIGKGGCTIKEIRASTRAQVQVAGDAPPSSAEQAIYCWDSTTHH
;
A
#
# COMPACT_ATOMS: atom_id res chain seq x y z
N MET A 1 31.95 -19.16 -1.62
CA MET A 1 30.86 -19.71 -0.76
C MET A 1 30.04 -18.56 -0.24
N HIS A 2 28.74 -18.77 0.04
CA HIS A 2 27.73 -17.84 0.57
C HIS A 2 26.71 -17.28 -0.43
N GLY A 3 26.04 -18.20 -1.13
CA GLY A 3 24.60 -18.04 -1.38
C GLY A 3 23.85 -18.44 -0.11
N LYS A 4 23.60 -17.49 0.81
CA LYS A 4 22.79 -17.77 2.02
C LYS A 4 22.25 -16.53 2.74
N GLU A 5 21.67 -15.55 2.04
CA GLU A 5 21.13 -14.34 2.73
C GLU A 5 19.65 -14.03 2.42
N PHE A 6 18.98 -14.74 1.50
CA PHE A 6 17.57 -14.46 1.15
C PHE A 6 16.55 -15.51 1.64
N GLY A 7 17.00 -16.58 2.28
CA GLY A 7 16.12 -17.70 2.69
C GLY A 7 15.27 -17.45 3.94
N ASN A 8 15.56 -16.41 4.74
CA ASN A 8 14.97 -16.29 6.08
C ASN A 8 13.77 -15.32 6.18
N THR A 9 13.56 -14.48 5.17
CA THR A 9 12.45 -13.50 5.18
C THR A 9 11.16 -14.12 4.62
N ILE A 10 11.26 -14.96 3.59
CA ILE A 10 10.08 -15.60 2.96
C ILE A 10 9.44 -16.64 3.91
N ARG A 11 10.21 -17.26 4.80
CA ARG A 11 9.69 -18.18 5.83
C ARG A 11 8.94 -17.48 6.97
N LYS A 12 9.11 -16.16 7.16
CA LYS A 12 8.35 -15.37 8.16
C LYS A 12 7.09 -14.73 7.56
N ASN A 13 7.12 -14.34 6.29
CA ASN A 13 6.06 -13.54 5.67
C ASN A 13 4.74 -14.30 5.44
N GLY A 14 4.80 -15.61 5.18
CA GLY A 14 3.58 -16.44 5.06
C GLY A 14 2.76 -16.53 6.36
N LYS A 15 3.41 -16.38 7.52
CA LYS A 15 2.71 -16.34 8.82
C LYS A 15 2.03 -14.99 9.08
N SER A 16 2.64 -13.89 8.64
CA SER A 16 2.07 -12.55 8.82
C SER A 16 0.81 -12.37 7.99
N ILE A 17 0.81 -12.76 6.71
CA ILE A 17 -0.38 -12.66 5.85
C ILE A 17 -1.50 -13.55 6.39
N LYS A 18 -1.18 -14.78 6.81
CA LYS A 18 -2.16 -15.68 7.40
C LYS A 18 -2.76 -15.13 8.70
N LYS A 19 -1.93 -14.55 9.57
CA LYS A 19 -2.40 -13.90 10.81
C LYS A 19 -3.27 -12.68 10.49
N MET A 20 -2.85 -11.81 9.58
CA MET A 20 -3.63 -10.64 9.18
C MET A 20 -4.96 -11.05 8.55
N CYS A 21 -5.00 -12.13 7.77
CA CYS A 21 -6.23 -12.69 7.19
C CYS A 21 -7.19 -13.19 8.29
N GLU A 22 -6.67 -13.91 9.29
CA GLU A 22 -7.45 -14.41 10.43
C GLU A 22 -7.96 -13.27 11.32
N GLU A 23 -7.12 -12.25 11.58
CA GLU A 23 -7.48 -11.14 12.45
C GLU A 23 -8.39 -10.11 11.75
N SER A 24 -8.28 -9.96 10.43
CA SER A 24 -9.14 -9.03 9.67
C SER A 24 -10.46 -9.62 9.24
N ASP A 25 -10.62 -10.95 9.26
CA ASP A 25 -11.69 -11.65 8.54
C ASP A 25 -11.69 -11.38 7.02
N ALA A 26 -10.60 -10.83 6.47
CA ALA A 26 -10.45 -10.57 5.04
C ALA A 26 -9.50 -11.60 4.40
N CYS A 27 -9.80 -11.99 3.17
CA CYS A 27 -8.86 -12.75 2.34
C CYS A 27 -7.75 -11.81 1.84
N ILE A 28 -6.52 -12.07 2.27
CA ILE A 28 -5.33 -11.33 1.85
C ILE A 28 -4.49 -12.23 0.96
N SER A 29 -4.26 -11.83 -0.28
CA SER A 29 -3.37 -12.53 -1.21
C SER A 29 -2.25 -11.61 -1.66
N THR A 30 -1.07 -12.16 -1.92
CA THR A 30 0.06 -11.41 -2.46
C THR A 30 0.44 -12.01 -3.79
N SER A 31 0.72 -11.18 -4.80
CA SER A 31 1.16 -11.65 -6.11
C SER A 31 2.42 -12.52 -5.99
N GLU A 32 2.32 -13.78 -6.42
CA GLU A 32 3.45 -14.72 -6.45
C GLU A 32 4.24 -14.52 -7.74
N GLY A 33 5.33 -13.77 -7.66
CA GLY A 33 6.24 -13.52 -8.77
C GLY A 33 7.49 -12.78 -8.30
N ASN A 34 8.64 -13.01 -8.95
CA ASN A 34 9.87 -12.26 -8.70
C ASN A 34 9.81 -10.86 -9.34
N CYS A 35 8.76 -10.11 -9.00
CA CYS A 35 8.54 -8.75 -9.46
C CYS A 35 9.08 -7.76 -8.42
N ILE A 36 9.60 -6.63 -8.90
CA ILE A 36 10.09 -5.53 -8.05
C ILE A 36 8.92 -4.93 -7.23
N GLU A 37 7.70 -4.99 -7.78
CA GLU A 37 6.47 -4.59 -7.11
C GLU A 37 5.63 -5.83 -6.73
N ARG A 38 5.22 -5.95 -5.46
CA ARG A 38 4.26 -6.97 -5.00
C ARG A 38 2.88 -6.34 -4.84
N ILE A 39 1.88 -6.96 -5.47
CA ILE A 39 0.49 -6.53 -5.36
C ILE A 39 -0.15 -7.29 -4.21
N ILE A 40 -0.77 -6.55 -3.28
CA ILE A 40 -1.57 -7.12 -2.19
C ILE A 40 -3.04 -6.96 -2.56
N THR A 41 -3.75 -8.07 -2.66
CA THR A 41 -5.18 -8.12 -2.94
C THR A 41 -5.94 -8.39 -1.65
N LEU A 42 -6.87 -7.49 -1.31
CA LEU A 42 -7.78 -7.62 -0.18
C LEU A 42 -9.19 -7.95 -0.70
N ALA A 43 -9.78 -9.04 -0.22
CA ALA A 43 -11.13 -9.45 -0.57
C ALA A 43 -11.94 -9.77 0.69
N GLY A 44 -13.14 -9.21 0.81
CA GLY A 44 -14.00 -9.40 1.97
C GLY A 44 -15.03 -8.28 2.13
N PRO A 45 -15.81 -8.27 3.21
CA PRO A 45 -16.68 -7.15 3.54
C PRO A 45 -15.85 -5.89 3.85
N THR A 46 -16.44 -4.70 3.66
CA THR A 46 -15.74 -3.41 3.82
C THR A 46 -15.04 -3.26 5.17
N ASN A 47 -15.68 -3.72 6.26
CA ASN A 47 -15.09 -3.68 7.60
C ASN A 47 -13.82 -4.54 7.70
N ALA A 48 -13.83 -5.73 7.10
CA ALA A 48 -12.70 -6.62 7.07
C ALA A 48 -11.55 -6.06 6.23
N ILE A 49 -11.86 -5.52 5.04
CA ILE A 49 -10.87 -4.87 4.17
C ILE A 49 -10.21 -3.68 4.88
N PHE A 50 -11.00 -2.82 5.55
CA PHE A 50 -10.49 -1.67 6.27
C PHE A 50 -9.55 -2.08 7.41
N LYS A 51 -9.93 -3.10 8.19
CA LYS A 51 -9.11 -3.66 9.26
C LYS A 51 -7.81 -4.28 8.71
N ALA A 52 -7.89 -5.04 7.62
CA ALA A 52 -6.72 -5.60 6.94
C ALA A 52 -5.76 -4.51 6.46
N PHE A 53 -6.31 -3.45 5.87
CA PHE A 53 -5.55 -2.33 5.35
C PHE A 53 -4.77 -1.60 6.45
N ALA A 54 -5.41 -1.33 7.60
CA ALA A 54 -4.75 -0.74 8.76
C ALA A 54 -3.60 -1.61 9.28
N MET A 55 -3.83 -2.91 9.47
CA MET A 55 -2.80 -3.84 9.93
C MET A 55 -1.60 -3.94 8.98
N ILE A 56 -1.86 -3.88 7.66
CA ILE A 56 -0.78 -3.89 6.67
C ILE A 56 0.06 -2.62 6.78
N ILE A 57 -0.57 -1.45 6.91
CA ILE A 57 0.15 -0.18 7.06
C ILE A 57 1.01 -0.20 8.32
N ASP A 58 0.44 -0.58 9.47
CA ASP A 58 1.17 -0.69 10.74
C ASP A 58 2.37 -1.64 10.60
N LYS A 59 2.18 -2.76 9.90
CA LYS A 59 3.24 -3.75 9.71
C LYS A 59 4.35 -3.27 8.77
N VAL A 60 3.99 -2.53 7.72
CA VAL A 60 4.95 -1.90 6.79
C VAL A 60 5.75 -0.83 7.52
N GLU A 61 5.10 -0.03 8.36
CA GLU A 61 5.76 0.98 9.18
C GLU A 61 6.72 0.37 10.21
N GLU A 62 6.33 -0.73 10.86
CA GLU A 62 7.21 -1.48 11.79
C GLU A 62 8.46 -2.02 11.09
N ASP A 63 8.34 -2.52 9.86
CA ASP A 63 9.48 -3.04 9.08
C ASP A 63 10.44 -1.91 8.67
N ILE A 64 9.91 -0.75 8.30
CA ILE A 64 10.68 0.47 7.99
C ILE A 64 11.36 1.04 9.24
N ASN A 65 10.72 0.94 10.40
CA ASN A 65 11.27 1.40 11.67
C ASN A 65 12.17 0.37 12.37
N SER A 66 12.25 -0.86 11.86
CA SER A 66 13.10 -1.91 12.40
C SER A 66 14.58 -1.51 12.33
N PRO A 67 15.36 -1.64 13.42
CA PRO A 67 16.74 -1.14 13.53
C PRO A 67 17.78 -1.93 12.71
N ILE A 68 17.36 -2.73 11.72
CA ILE A 68 18.26 -3.59 10.93
C ILE A 68 19.07 -2.79 9.90
N THR A 69 18.69 -1.54 9.59
CA THR A 69 19.57 -0.64 8.81
C THR A 69 20.36 0.27 9.76
N ASN A 70 21.43 -0.27 10.34
CA ASN A 70 22.48 0.51 11.03
C ASN A 70 23.24 1.38 10.02
N SER A 71 22.57 2.38 9.46
CA SER A 71 23.20 3.43 8.67
C SER A 71 22.50 4.72 9.01
N ALA A 72 23.15 5.50 9.88
CA ALA A 72 22.72 6.77 10.45
C ALA A 72 22.52 7.91 9.42
N ALA A 73 22.25 7.58 8.16
CA ALA A 73 22.04 8.51 7.06
C ALA A 73 21.09 7.95 5.96
N ALA A 74 20.46 6.79 6.15
CA ALA A 74 19.47 6.30 5.20
C ALA A 74 18.16 7.09 5.39
N ARG A 75 17.93 8.08 4.51
CA ARG A 75 16.62 8.71 4.35
C ARG A 75 15.59 7.59 4.23
N ARG A 76 14.70 7.47 5.22
CA ARG A 76 13.59 6.51 5.15
C ARG A 76 12.80 6.85 3.88
N PRO A 77 12.71 5.94 2.89
CA PRO A 77 11.93 6.23 1.71
C PRO A 77 10.46 6.43 2.12
N PRO A 78 9.77 7.46 1.58
CA PRO A 78 8.37 7.69 1.90
C PRO A 78 7.53 6.48 1.48
N ILE A 79 6.62 6.06 2.36
CA ILE A 79 5.65 5.01 2.04
C ILE A 79 4.72 5.57 0.97
N THR A 80 4.71 4.91 -0.19
CA THR A 80 3.80 5.23 -1.28
C THR A 80 2.79 4.10 -1.43
N LEU A 81 1.52 4.42 -1.24
CA LEU A 81 0.38 3.52 -1.43
C LEU A 81 -0.18 3.73 -2.83
N ARG A 82 -0.30 2.64 -3.60
CA ARG A 82 -0.94 2.64 -4.91
C ARG A 82 -2.23 1.84 -4.83
N LEU A 83 -3.35 2.53 -4.94
CA LEU A 83 -4.68 1.93 -4.97
C LEU A 83 -5.16 1.84 -6.41
N VAL A 84 -5.44 0.63 -6.88
CA VAL A 84 -6.01 0.39 -8.21
C VAL A 84 -7.52 0.27 -8.05
N VAL A 85 -8.27 1.15 -8.72
CA VAL A 85 -9.74 1.16 -8.70
C VAL A 85 -10.29 1.17 -10.12
N PRO A 86 -11.45 0.53 -10.37
CA PRO A 86 -12.14 0.68 -11.64
C PRO A 86 -12.52 2.16 -11.89
N PRO A 87 -12.70 2.58 -13.16
CA PRO A 87 -13.00 3.98 -13.50
C PRO A 87 -14.34 4.46 -12.92
N SER A 88 -15.32 3.57 -12.76
CA SER A 88 -16.66 3.93 -12.23
C SER A 88 -16.64 4.46 -10.78
N PRO A 89 -16.06 3.77 -9.77
CA PRO A 89 -15.94 4.32 -8.42
C PRO A 89 -14.91 5.44 -8.31
N CYS A 90 -13.92 5.51 -9.21
CA CYS A 90 -12.88 6.54 -9.15
C CYS A 90 -13.45 7.95 -9.33
N GLY A 91 -14.39 8.15 -10.26
CA GLY A 91 -15.03 9.45 -10.47
C GLY A 91 -15.77 9.97 -9.23
N SER A 92 -16.38 9.08 -8.45
CA SER A 92 -17.04 9.41 -7.18
C SER A 92 -16.04 9.79 -6.09
N LEU A 93 -14.91 9.07 -6.00
CA LEU A 93 -13.82 9.36 -5.07
C LEU A 93 -13.17 10.73 -5.34
N ILE A 94 -13.05 11.12 -6.61
CA ILE A 94 -12.51 12.44 -7.00
C ILE A 94 -13.48 13.56 -6.62
N GLY A 95 -14.79 13.32 -6.83
CA GLY A 95 -15.84 14.31 -6.64
C GLY A 95 -15.94 15.31 -7.80
N LYS A 96 -17.06 16.05 -7.84
CA LYS A 96 -17.30 17.07 -8.88
C LYS A 96 -16.22 18.16 -8.80
N GLY A 97 -15.45 18.35 -9.88
CA GLY A 97 -14.36 19.33 -9.92
C GLY A 97 -13.19 19.01 -8.98
N GLY A 98 -13.07 17.76 -8.50
CA GLY A 98 -12.02 17.34 -7.58
C GLY A 98 -12.22 17.84 -6.14
N CYS A 99 -13.46 18.17 -5.73
CA CYS A 99 -13.73 18.65 -4.37
C CYS A 99 -13.38 17.62 -3.29
N THR A 100 -13.85 16.38 -3.44
CA THR A 100 -13.66 15.29 -2.47
C THR A 100 -12.17 14.95 -2.30
N ILE A 101 -11.44 14.78 -3.41
CA ILE A 101 -10.00 14.45 -3.33
C ILE A 101 -9.17 15.59 -2.73
N LYS A 102 -9.56 16.85 -2.97
CA LYS A 102 -8.92 18.02 -2.33
C LYS A 102 -9.17 18.03 -0.83
N GLU A 103 -10.38 17.72 -0.39
CA GLU A 103 -10.73 17.62 1.02
C GLU A 103 -9.97 16.48 1.71
N ILE A 104 -9.87 15.31 1.09
CA ILE A 104 -9.05 14.18 1.59
C ILE A 104 -7.59 14.59 1.73
N ARG A 105 -7.02 15.26 0.73
CA ARG A 105 -5.63 15.76 0.78
C ARG A 105 -5.43 16.79 1.90
N ALA A 106 -6.41 17.66 2.12
CA ALA A 106 -6.37 18.68 3.17
C ALA A 106 -6.50 18.08 4.58
N SER A 107 -7.38 17.08 4.75
CA SER A 107 -7.63 16.45 6.06
C SER A 107 -6.51 15.50 6.46
N THR A 108 -6.00 14.70 5.52
CA THR A 108 -4.95 13.69 5.79
C THR A 108 -3.55 14.28 5.78
N ARG A 109 -3.34 15.46 5.17
CA ARG A 109 -2.01 16.06 4.89
C ARG A 109 -1.09 15.17 4.03
N ALA A 110 -1.60 14.06 3.51
CA ALA A 110 -0.90 13.21 2.57
C ALA A 110 -0.93 13.84 1.18
N GLN A 111 0.05 13.48 0.34
CA GLN A 111 0.01 13.82 -1.07
C GLN A 111 -0.78 12.75 -1.82
N VAL A 112 -1.80 13.17 -2.58
CA VAL A 112 -2.63 12.24 -3.36
C VAL A 112 -2.60 12.65 -4.83
N GLN A 113 -2.23 11.71 -5.70
CA GLN A 113 -2.17 11.87 -7.14
C GLN A 113 -2.98 10.78 -7.82
N VAL A 114 -3.82 11.18 -8.76
CA VAL A 114 -4.60 10.26 -9.58
C VAL A 114 -3.90 10.09 -10.92
N ALA A 115 -3.70 8.86 -11.36
CA ALA A 115 -3.15 8.56 -12.69
C ALA A 115 -4.16 9.00 -13.76
N GLY A 116 -3.92 10.16 -14.37
CA GLY A 116 -4.78 10.72 -15.42
C GLY A 116 -4.47 10.22 -16.83
N ASP A 117 -3.32 9.57 -17.03
CA ASP A 117 -2.78 9.20 -18.35
C ASP A 117 -2.91 7.70 -18.67
N ALA A 118 -3.86 7.01 -18.01
CA ALA A 118 -4.17 5.65 -18.41
C ALA A 118 -4.85 5.70 -19.80
N PRO A 119 -4.37 4.94 -20.80
CA PRO A 119 -4.99 4.94 -22.13
C PRO A 119 -6.47 4.59 -22.01
N PRO A 120 -7.34 5.07 -22.93
CA PRO A 120 -8.79 4.82 -22.88
C PRO A 120 -9.17 3.33 -22.94
N SER A 121 -8.21 2.42 -23.16
CA SER A 121 -8.36 0.97 -23.05
C SER A 121 -8.06 0.39 -21.67
N SER A 122 -7.60 1.18 -20.71
CA SER A 122 -7.26 0.72 -19.37
C SER A 122 -8.52 0.65 -18.52
N ALA A 123 -8.94 -0.56 -18.18
CA ALA A 123 -10.10 -0.83 -17.32
C ALA A 123 -9.88 -0.42 -15.84
N GLU A 124 -8.73 0.17 -15.52
CA GLU A 124 -8.27 0.43 -14.16
C GLU A 124 -7.59 1.80 -14.07
N GLN A 125 -7.89 2.53 -13.00
CA GLN A 125 -7.32 3.83 -12.66
C GLN A 125 -6.54 3.71 -11.35
N ALA A 126 -5.28 4.13 -11.37
CA ALA A 126 -4.42 4.08 -10.18
C ALA A 126 -4.46 5.41 -9.41
N ILE A 127 -4.56 5.34 -8.09
CA ILE A 127 -4.44 6.46 -7.17
C ILE A 127 -3.18 6.23 -6.33
N TYR A 128 -2.28 7.19 -6.35
CA TYR A 128 -1.05 7.21 -5.56
C TYR A 128 -1.26 8.11 -4.36
N CYS A 129 -0.94 7.62 -3.17
CA CYS A 129 -0.94 8.37 -1.93
C CYS A 129 0.43 8.19 -1.27
N TRP A 130 1.10 9.28 -0.90
CA TRP A 130 2.35 9.19 -0.15
C TRP A 130 2.39 10.22 0.97
N ASP A 131 3.15 9.89 2.00
CA ASP A 131 3.37 10.77 3.13
C ASP A 131 4.18 12.01 2.71
N SER A 132 3.76 13.18 3.20
CA SER A 132 4.43 14.45 2.92
C SER A 132 5.55 14.77 3.91
N THR A 133 5.73 13.97 4.96
CA THR A 133 6.65 14.19 6.10
C THR A 133 8.11 13.86 5.76
N THR A 134 8.52 13.92 4.49
CA THR A 134 9.92 13.79 4.06
C THR A 134 10.64 15.15 3.92
N HIS A 135 10.11 16.23 4.49
CA HIS A 135 10.83 17.50 4.57
C HIS A 135 10.67 18.20 5.91
N HIS A 136 11.70 18.06 6.74
CA HIS A 136 12.44 19.21 7.28
C HIS A 136 13.93 18.84 7.41
#